data_AF-A0A2R4X4A9-F1
#
_entry.id   AF-A0A2R4X4A9-F1
#
_cell.length_a   1.000
_cell.length_b   1.000
_cell.length_c   1.000
_cell.angle_alpha   90.00
_cell.angle_beta   90.00
_cell.angle_gamma   90.00
#
_symmetry.space_group_name_H-M   'P 1'
#
loop_
_entity.id
_entity.type
_entity.pdbx_description
1 polymer ?
#
loop_
_entity_poly.entity_id
_entity_poly.type
_entity_poly.pdbx_seq_one_letter_code
_entity_poly.pdbx_strand_id
1 'polypeptide(L)'
;MDGVDRSAVVTDDQLSVTPHQHERLKDALHGHDRFDDLARAATTYLVVGSGAADGPGRRRRQVCRQLDERPMAAAVRLETFGLTDDDIDLWAPAFDILSAMASHVVGVLEDFDGGHVWELGYLYHHQRHVRDVLWLLKRIYETDAEMREQYDNGMAASHLAALEAAAGDNVLTWSDEDDLPDAVREIP
;
A
#
# COMPACT_ATOMS: atom_id res chain seq x y z
N MET A 1 -2.29 -3.43 -35.66
CA MET A 1 -2.89 -4.51 -34.85
C MET A 1 -1.77 -5.47 -34.56
N ASP A 2 -1.09 -5.29 -33.43
CA ASP A 2 -0.15 -6.28 -32.91
C ASP A 2 -0.74 -6.80 -31.60
N GLY A 3 -0.93 -8.12 -31.59
CA GLY A 3 -1.58 -8.84 -30.52
C GLY A 3 -0.74 -8.83 -29.26
N VAL A 4 -1.33 -8.35 -28.18
CA VAL A 4 -0.85 -8.67 -26.83
C VAL A 4 -1.06 -10.16 -26.65
N ASP A 5 0.04 -10.90 -26.54
CA ASP A 5 0.04 -12.32 -26.20
C ASP A 5 -0.58 -12.50 -24.81
N ARG A 6 -1.80 -13.02 -24.76
CA ARG A 6 -2.57 -13.28 -23.54
C ARG A 6 -2.13 -14.56 -22.82
N SER A 7 -0.96 -15.11 -23.16
CA SER A 7 -0.47 -16.39 -22.64
C SER A 7 0.90 -16.33 -21.95
N ALA A 8 1.41 -15.14 -21.62
CA ALA A 8 2.48 -15.01 -20.63
C ALA A 8 1.92 -15.31 -19.23
N VAL A 9 1.65 -16.58 -18.96
CA VAL A 9 1.47 -17.11 -17.61
C VAL A 9 2.82 -16.96 -16.93
N VAL A 10 2.98 -15.86 -16.20
CA VAL A 10 4.14 -15.60 -15.36
C VAL A 10 4.14 -16.66 -14.26
N THR A 11 5.16 -17.51 -14.26
CA THR A 11 5.37 -18.56 -13.27
C THR A 11 5.84 -17.97 -11.95
N ASP A 12 5.52 -18.66 -10.85
CA ASP A 12 5.83 -18.37 -9.43
C ASP A 12 7.31 -18.04 -9.10
N ASP A 13 8.21 -18.16 -10.09
CA ASP A 13 9.67 -18.04 -9.93
C ASP A 13 10.17 -16.59 -9.86
N GLN A 14 9.35 -15.58 -10.16
CA GLN A 14 9.77 -14.16 -10.18
C GLN A 14 9.75 -13.47 -8.80
N LEU A 15 9.28 -14.13 -7.74
CA LEU A 15 9.43 -13.67 -6.35
C LEU A 15 10.57 -14.40 -5.61
N SER A 16 11.46 -15.09 -6.33
CA SER A 16 12.62 -15.73 -5.70
C SER A 16 13.65 -14.68 -5.30
N VAL A 17 13.56 -14.24 -4.04
CA VAL A 17 14.54 -13.36 -3.41
C VAL A 17 15.92 -14.03 -3.48
N THR A 18 16.91 -13.36 -4.06
CA THR A 18 18.28 -13.91 -4.05
C THR A 18 18.78 -14.04 -2.60
N PRO A 19 19.70 -14.96 -2.27
CA PRO A 19 20.21 -15.10 -0.90
C PRO A 19 20.74 -13.77 -0.31
N HIS A 20 21.38 -12.94 -1.14
CA HIS A 20 21.86 -11.62 -0.75
C HIS A 20 20.72 -10.63 -0.45
N GLN A 21 19.67 -10.62 -1.27
CA GLN A 21 18.47 -9.82 -0.99
C GLN A 21 17.74 -10.32 0.25
N HIS A 22 17.73 -11.62 0.50
CA HIS A 22 17.13 -12.21 1.69
C HIS A 22 17.89 -11.80 2.96
N GLU A 23 19.22 -11.79 2.93
CA GLU A 23 20.02 -11.28 4.05
C GLU A 23 19.78 -9.79 4.29
N ARG A 24 19.82 -8.95 3.25
CA ARG A 24 19.50 -7.51 3.37
C ARG A 24 18.11 -7.27 3.95
N LEU A 25 17.12 -8.02 3.47
CA LEU A 25 15.73 -7.91 3.92
C LEU A 25 15.58 -8.36 5.38
N LYS A 26 16.21 -9.47 5.75
CA LYS A 26 16.25 -9.96 7.14
C LYS A 26 16.88 -8.91 8.06
N ASP A 27 18.00 -8.31 7.65
CA ASP A 27 18.69 -7.31 8.45
C ASP A 27 17.86 -6.01 8.58
N ALA A 28 17.17 -5.59 7.52
CA ALA A 28 16.27 -4.43 7.55
C ALA A 28 15.04 -4.66 8.44
N LEU A 29 14.41 -5.83 8.34
CA LEU A 29 13.20 -6.16 9.11
C LEU A 29 13.51 -6.49 10.57
N HIS A 30 14.43 -7.41 10.83
CA HIS A 30 14.74 -7.87 12.18
C HIS A 30 15.72 -6.96 12.94
N GLY A 31 16.34 -6.00 12.26
CA GLY A 31 17.16 -4.97 12.90
C GLY A 31 16.36 -3.88 13.62
N HIS A 32 15.03 -3.87 13.47
CA HIS A 32 14.17 -2.81 13.97
C HIS A 32 13.15 -3.33 15.00
N ASP A 33 13.07 -2.68 16.16
CA ASP A 33 12.10 -3.00 17.23
C ASP A 33 10.63 -3.00 16.75
N ARG A 34 10.35 -2.33 15.62
CA ARG A 34 9.02 -2.24 15.01
C ARG A 34 8.52 -3.57 14.46
N PHE A 35 9.42 -4.46 14.04
CA PHE A 35 9.01 -5.80 13.60
C PHE A 35 8.50 -6.64 14.78
N ASP A 36 9.16 -6.51 15.92
CA ASP A 36 8.77 -7.12 17.17
C ASP A 36 7.42 -6.57 17.69
N ASP A 37 7.18 -5.26 17.52
CA ASP A 37 5.89 -4.64 17.85
C ASP A 37 4.75 -5.22 17.01
N LEU A 38 4.96 -5.40 15.70
CA LEU A 38 3.96 -6.06 14.82
C LEU A 38 3.62 -7.47 15.30
N ALA A 39 4.62 -8.25 15.70
CA ALA A 39 4.41 -9.62 16.17
C ALA A 39 3.66 -9.71 17.51
N ARG A 40 3.66 -8.64 18.31
CA ARG A 40 2.99 -8.58 19.63
C ARG A 40 1.64 -7.88 19.59
N ALA A 41 1.38 -7.07 18.56
CA ALA A 41 0.14 -6.33 18.40
C ALA A 41 -1.05 -7.26 18.16
N ALA A 42 -2.22 -6.87 18.63
CA ALA A 42 -3.47 -7.58 18.36
C ALA A 42 -3.98 -7.26 16.95
N THR A 43 -3.75 -6.02 16.48
CA THR A 43 -4.10 -5.57 15.13
C THR A 43 -2.90 -4.91 14.49
N THR A 44 -2.58 -5.32 13.27
CA THR A 44 -1.42 -4.82 12.51
C THR A 44 -1.87 -4.17 11.21
N TYR A 45 -1.32 -3.00 10.90
CA TYR A 45 -1.64 -2.26 9.69
C TYR A 45 -0.39 -2.07 8.83
N LEU A 46 -0.48 -2.44 7.55
CA LEU A 46 0.47 -2.00 6.54
C LEU A 46 -0.12 -0.83 5.76
N VAL A 47 0.47 0.35 5.88
CA VAL A 47 -0.02 1.57 5.25
C VAL A 47 0.80 1.91 4.01
N VAL A 48 0.10 2.06 2.89
CA VAL A 48 0.68 2.25 1.56
C VAL A 48 0.07 3.46 0.85
N GLY A 49 0.79 4.03 -0.11
CA GLY A 49 0.46 5.28 -0.79
C GLY A 49 1.71 6.13 -1.02
N SER A 50 1.53 7.42 -1.34
CA SER A 50 2.63 8.29 -1.77
C SER A 50 3.85 8.33 -0.83
N GLY A 51 5.03 8.12 -1.41
CA GLY A 51 6.35 8.25 -0.77
C GLY A 51 6.77 9.69 -0.49
N ALA A 52 6.06 10.67 -1.05
CA ALA A 52 6.48 12.07 -1.05
C ALA A 52 6.72 12.64 0.37
N ALA A 53 7.65 13.60 0.45
CA ALA A 53 7.94 14.30 1.69
C ALA A 53 6.77 15.19 2.14
N ASP A 54 5.96 15.71 1.22
CA ASP A 54 4.88 16.65 1.50
C ASP A 54 3.54 16.18 0.92
N GLY A 55 2.48 16.97 1.16
CA GLY A 55 1.15 16.73 0.61
C GLY A 55 0.66 15.29 0.85
N PRO A 56 0.47 14.48 -0.21
CA PRO A 56 -0.03 13.11 -0.08
C PRO A 56 0.79 12.23 0.87
N GLY A 57 2.12 12.31 0.82
CA GLY A 57 2.94 11.51 1.71
C GLY A 57 2.90 11.97 3.16
N ARG A 58 2.67 13.25 3.44
CA ARG A 58 2.37 13.75 4.80
C ARG A 58 1.08 13.15 5.32
N ARG A 59 0.03 13.10 4.50
CA ARG A 59 -1.27 12.52 4.87
C ARG A 59 -1.19 11.01 5.08
N ARG A 60 -0.44 10.27 4.24
CA ARG A 60 -0.13 8.85 4.51
C ARG A 60 0.54 8.62 5.86
N ARG A 61 1.53 9.46 6.22
CA ARG A 61 2.19 9.37 7.54
C ARG A 61 1.23 9.69 8.68
N GLN A 62 0.31 10.64 8.48
CA GLN A 62 -0.75 10.94 9.43
C GLN A 62 -1.68 9.74 9.64
N VAL A 63 -2.17 9.09 8.56
CA VAL A 63 -2.99 7.87 8.63
C VAL A 63 -2.26 6.78 9.41
N CYS A 64 -1.00 6.51 9.06
CA CYS A 64 -0.18 5.51 9.74
C CYS A 64 -0.06 5.80 11.24
N ARG A 65 0.20 7.04 11.64
CA ARG A 65 0.29 7.40 13.07
C ARG A 65 -1.05 7.20 13.79
N GLN A 66 -2.17 7.60 13.18
CA GLN A 66 -3.49 7.44 13.80
C GLN A 66 -3.86 5.99 14.04
N LEU A 67 -3.50 5.09 13.11
CA LEU A 67 -3.68 3.65 13.28
C LEU A 67 -2.75 3.09 14.37
N ASP A 68 -1.49 3.56 14.43
CA ASP A 68 -0.50 3.14 15.44
C ASP A 68 -0.86 3.58 16.86
N GLU A 69 -1.55 4.71 17.01
CA GLU A 69 -2.01 5.23 18.31
C GLU A 69 -3.18 4.44 18.90
N ARG A 70 -3.76 3.49 18.16
CA ARG A 70 -4.86 2.66 18.65
C ARG A 70 -4.37 1.65 19.70
N PRO A 71 -5.21 1.32 20.70
CA PRO A 71 -4.84 0.35 21.71
C PRO A 71 -4.48 -1.01 21.10
N MET A 72 -3.32 -1.56 21.49
CA MET A 72 -2.83 -2.86 21.02
C MET A 72 -2.65 -2.96 19.49
N ALA A 73 -2.50 -1.83 18.80
CA ALA A 73 -2.24 -1.78 17.37
C ALA A 73 -0.75 -1.52 17.07
N ALA A 74 -0.32 -1.93 15.88
CA ALA A 74 0.94 -1.50 15.30
C ALA A 74 0.74 -1.21 13.81
N ALA A 75 1.09 0.01 13.38
CA ALA A 75 1.00 0.43 11.98
C ALA A 75 2.39 0.76 11.42
N VAL A 76 2.69 0.24 10.23
CA VAL A 76 3.99 0.42 9.58
C VAL A 76 3.84 0.83 8.13
N ARG A 77 4.93 1.38 7.60
CA ARG A 77 5.15 1.57 6.16
C ARG A 77 6.45 0.84 5.79
N LEU A 78 6.74 0.65 4.51
CA LEU A 78 8.01 0.06 4.09
C LEU A 78 9.21 0.87 4.61
N GLU A 79 9.09 2.20 4.55
CA GLU A 79 10.13 3.13 4.99
C GLU A 79 10.34 3.11 6.52
N THR A 80 9.42 2.52 7.29
CA THR A 80 9.63 2.28 8.74
C THR A 80 10.83 1.39 8.99
N PHE A 81 11.19 0.51 8.05
CA PHE A 81 12.33 -0.40 8.15
C PHE A 81 13.61 0.17 7.50
N GLY A 82 13.62 1.47 7.20
CA GLY A 82 14.77 2.12 6.57
C GLY A 82 14.92 1.83 5.08
N LEU A 83 13.93 1.18 4.46
CA LEU A 83 13.88 1.02 3.00
C LEU A 83 13.66 2.38 2.35
N THR A 84 14.53 2.71 1.41
CA THR A 84 14.50 3.95 0.62
C THR A 84 14.26 3.65 -0.85
N ASP A 85 14.14 4.69 -1.68
CA ASP A 85 14.00 4.54 -3.13
C ASP A 85 15.21 3.80 -3.76
N ASP A 86 16.38 3.85 -3.12
CA ASP A 86 17.59 3.11 -3.53
C ASP A 86 17.46 1.59 -3.31
N ASP A 87 16.50 1.15 -2.49
CA ASP A 87 16.25 -0.25 -2.16
C ASP A 87 15.06 -0.85 -2.91
N ILE A 88 14.69 -0.27 -4.07
CA ILE A 88 13.50 -0.66 -4.85
C ILE A 88 13.40 -2.17 -5.13
N ASP A 89 14.55 -2.86 -5.24
CA ASP A 89 14.62 -4.30 -5.47
C ASP A 89 14.14 -5.14 -4.27
N LEU A 90 14.07 -4.54 -3.07
CA LEU A 90 13.61 -5.15 -1.83
C LEU A 90 12.16 -4.80 -1.48
N TRP A 91 11.54 -3.84 -2.17
CA TRP A 91 10.21 -3.36 -1.80
C TRP A 91 9.12 -4.42 -1.99
N ALA A 92 9.12 -5.11 -3.14
CA ALA A 92 8.17 -6.19 -3.40
C ALA A 92 8.26 -7.34 -2.37
N PRO A 93 9.44 -7.90 -2.05
CA PRO A 93 9.52 -8.95 -1.04
C PRO A 93 9.29 -8.43 0.39
N ALA A 94 9.68 -7.18 0.71
CA ALA A 94 9.34 -6.58 2.00
C ALA A 94 7.82 -6.42 2.17
N PHE A 95 7.14 -5.96 1.13
CA PHE A 95 5.69 -5.85 1.13
C PHE A 95 5.03 -7.21 1.34
N ASP A 96 5.48 -8.27 0.64
CA ASP A 96 4.93 -9.62 0.77
C ASP A 96 5.02 -10.15 2.21
N ILE A 97 6.16 -9.95 2.87
CA ILE A 97 6.33 -10.36 4.27
C ILE A 97 5.41 -9.53 5.18
N LEU A 98 5.37 -8.20 5.01
CA LEU A 98 4.62 -7.32 5.89
C LEU A 98 3.10 -7.45 5.67
N SER A 99 2.64 -7.68 4.45
CA SER A 99 1.22 -7.91 4.14
C SER A 99 0.73 -9.22 4.74
N ALA A 100 1.56 -10.28 4.71
CA ALA A 100 1.26 -11.55 5.37
C ALA A 100 1.18 -11.44 6.90
N MET A 101 1.85 -10.45 7.49
CA MET A 101 1.79 -10.16 8.94
C MET A 101 0.69 -9.14 9.29
N ALA A 102 0.12 -8.44 8.31
CA ALA A 102 -0.86 -7.39 8.52
C ALA A 102 -2.26 -7.98 8.71
N SER A 103 -2.98 -7.46 9.71
CA SER A 103 -4.42 -7.69 9.87
C SER A 103 -5.20 -6.90 8.80
N HIS A 104 -4.68 -5.72 8.44
CA HIS A 104 -5.26 -4.84 7.43
C HIS A 104 -4.17 -4.18 6.59
N VAL A 105 -4.40 -4.09 5.28
CA VAL A 105 -3.59 -3.28 4.37
C VAL A 105 -4.38 -2.04 3.98
N VAL A 106 -3.83 -0.85 4.24
CA VAL A 106 -4.53 0.43 4.08
C VAL A 106 -3.86 1.26 3.00
N GLY A 107 -4.50 1.42 1.85
CA GLY A 107 -4.04 2.26 0.75
C GLY A 107 -4.59 3.68 0.83
N VAL A 108 -3.72 4.69 0.90
CA VAL A 108 -4.06 6.11 0.84
C VAL A 108 -3.86 6.60 -0.59
N LEU A 109 -4.96 6.90 -1.28
CA LEU A 109 -4.99 7.21 -2.71
C LEU A 109 -5.48 8.64 -2.94
N GLU A 110 -4.64 9.44 -3.59
CA GLU A 110 -4.93 10.85 -3.85
C GLU A 110 -4.62 11.27 -5.29
N ASP A 111 -3.62 10.64 -5.88
CA ASP A 111 -3.17 10.87 -7.25
C ASP A 111 -2.54 9.56 -7.77
N PHE A 112 -2.08 9.60 -9.02
CA PHE A 112 -1.30 8.52 -9.63
C PHE A 112 0.18 8.83 -9.83
N ASP A 113 0.70 9.81 -9.10
CA ASP A 113 2.10 10.22 -9.22
C ASP A 113 2.99 9.44 -8.25
N GLY A 114 3.88 8.64 -8.82
CA GLY A 114 4.91 7.88 -8.11
C GLY A 114 4.73 6.36 -8.15
N GLY A 115 5.85 5.63 -8.04
CA GLY A 115 5.93 4.16 -8.14
C GLY A 115 5.00 3.38 -7.20
N HIS A 116 4.52 4.05 -6.16
CA HIS A 116 3.59 3.57 -5.12
C HIS A 116 2.30 2.97 -5.67
N VAL A 117 1.76 3.50 -6.77
CA VAL A 117 0.53 2.99 -7.41
C VAL A 117 0.82 1.71 -8.19
N TRP A 118 2.02 1.64 -8.76
CA TRP A 118 2.52 0.46 -9.46
C TRP A 118 2.81 -0.69 -8.49
N GLU A 119 3.40 -0.40 -7.34
CA GLU A 119 3.63 -1.36 -6.26
C GLU A 119 2.31 -1.98 -5.78
N LEU A 120 1.26 -1.16 -5.64
CA LEU A 120 -0.07 -1.64 -5.27
C LEU A 120 -0.69 -2.49 -6.38
N GLY A 121 -0.80 -1.98 -7.61
CA GLY A 121 -1.42 -2.70 -8.72
C GLY A 121 -0.79 -4.08 -9.00
N TYR A 122 0.54 -4.18 -8.89
CA TYR A 122 1.29 -5.42 -9.08
C TYR A 122 1.03 -6.45 -7.96
N LEU A 123 1.02 -6.02 -6.70
CA LEU A 123 0.90 -6.92 -5.55
C LEU A 123 -0.54 -7.46 -5.34
N TYR A 124 -1.57 -6.65 -5.61
CA TYR A 124 -2.98 -7.08 -5.47
C TYR A 124 -3.49 -7.98 -6.59
N HIS A 125 -2.87 -7.93 -7.78
CA HIS A 125 -3.26 -8.81 -8.88
C HIS A 125 -2.93 -10.27 -8.57
N HIS A 126 -1.80 -10.52 -7.90
CA HIS A 126 -1.28 -11.86 -7.67
C HIS A 126 -1.68 -12.48 -6.32
N GLN A 127 -1.99 -11.68 -5.30
CA GLN A 127 -2.10 -12.20 -3.93
C GLN A 127 -3.52 -12.09 -3.36
N ARG A 128 -4.29 -13.19 -3.45
CA ARG A 128 -5.68 -13.24 -2.93
C ARG A 128 -5.79 -12.87 -1.46
N HIS A 129 -4.80 -13.22 -0.64
CA HIS A 129 -4.83 -12.98 0.80
C HIS A 129 -4.81 -11.49 1.16
N VAL A 130 -4.19 -10.63 0.33
CA VAL A 130 -4.16 -9.18 0.56
C VAL A 130 -5.52 -8.55 0.25
N ARG A 131 -6.30 -9.12 -0.68
CA ARG A 131 -7.62 -8.59 -1.06
C ARG A 131 -8.61 -8.65 0.10
N ASP A 132 -8.60 -9.72 0.88
CA ASP A 132 -9.54 -9.93 1.97
C ASP A 132 -9.32 -8.97 3.16
N VAL A 133 -8.16 -8.32 3.21
CA VAL A 133 -7.75 -7.40 4.28
C VAL A 133 -7.51 -5.97 3.79
N LEU A 134 -7.82 -5.69 2.52
CA LEU A 134 -7.59 -4.40 1.87
C LEU A 134 -8.66 -3.37 2.27
N TRP A 135 -8.18 -2.18 2.65
CA TRP A 135 -8.94 -0.95 2.84
C TRP A 135 -8.35 0.16 1.99
N LEU A 136 -9.20 0.95 1.34
CA LEU A 136 -8.79 2.09 0.51
C LEU A 136 -9.36 3.38 1.09
N LEU A 137 -8.48 4.37 1.31
CA LEU A 137 -8.82 5.76 1.63
C LEU A 137 -8.61 6.60 0.38
N LYS A 138 -9.68 6.79 -0.40
CA LYS A 138 -9.64 7.48 -1.68
C LYS A 138 -10.07 8.94 -1.53
N ARG A 139 -9.25 9.85 -2.03
CA ARG A 139 -9.62 11.27 -2.12
C ARG A 139 -10.60 11.51 -3.27
N ILE A 140 -11.67 12.24 -2.99
CA ILE A 140 -12.63 12.74 -3.98
C ILE A 140 -12.44 14.26 -4.11
N TYR A 141 -12.18 14.72 -5.32
CA TYR A 141 -12.02 16.13 -5.63
C TYR A 141 -13.37 16.76 -6.02
N GLU A 142 -13.50 18.07 -5.80
CA GLU A 142 -14.76 18.80 -6.00
C GLU A 142 -15.27 18.72 -7.44
N THR A 143 -14.36 18.73 -8.41
CA THR A 143 -14.71 18.72 -9.83
C THR A 143 -14.24 17.46 -10.54
N ASP A 144 -15.01 17.01 -11.53
CA ASP A 144 -14.59 15.93 -12.43
C ASP A 144 -13.30 16.26 -13.19
N ALA A 145 -13.01 17.55 -13.40
CA ALA A 145 -11.79 17.99 -14.05
C ALA A 145 -10.56 17.71 -13.17
N GLU A 146 -10.64 18.03 -11.88
CA GLU A 146 -9.58 17.73 -10.91
C GLU A 146 -9.47 16.22 -10.66
N MET A 147 -10.61 15.51 -10.55
CA MET A 147 -10.60 14.04 -10.49
C MET A 147 -9.85 13.45 -11.68
N ARG A 148 -10.08 13.95 -12.90
CA ARG A 148 -9.33 13.49 -14.09
C ARG A 148 -7.88 13.94 -14.05
N GLU A 149 -7.57 15.15 -13.63
CA GLU A 149 -6.17 15.59 -13.55
C GLU A 149 -5.35 14.70 -12.60
N GLN A 150 -5.93 14.32 -11.46
CA GLN A 150 -5.25 13.53 -10.44
C GLN A 150 -5.26 12.02 -10.73
N TYR A 151 -6.29 11.53 -11.44
CA TYR A 151 -6.49 10.10 -11.68
C TYR A 151 -6.45 9.65 -13.17
N ASP A 152 -6.38 10.53 -14.16
CA ASP A 152 -6.47 10.15 -15.58
C ASP A 152 -5.09 9.82 -16.17
N ASN A 153 -4.44 8.81 -15.59
CA ASN A 153 -3.35 8.08 -16.22
C ASN A 153 -3.93 6.74 -16.71
N GLY A 154 -4.04 6.56 -18.03
CA GLY A 154 -4.83 5.49 -18.64
C GLY A 154 -4.48 4.05 -18.20
N MET A 155 -3.26 3.80 -17.73
CA MET A 155 -2.90 2.52 -17.12
C MET A 155 -3.34 2.45 -15.65
N ALA A 156 -3.13 3.51 -14.89
CA ALA A 156 -3.44 3.59 -13.46
C ALA A 156 -4.96 3.54 -13.19
N ALA A 157 -5.79 4.13 -14.06
CA ALA A 157 -7.24 4.08 -13.95
C ALA A 157 -7.80 2.65 -13.97
N SER A 158 -7.27 1.79 -14.85
CA SER A 158 -7.68 0.38 -14.91
C SER A 158 -7.25 -0.43 -13.68
N HIS A 159 -6.08 -0.11 -13.10
CA HIS A 159 -5.61 -0.73 -11.86
C HIS A 159 -6.45 -0.28 -10.68
N LEU A 160 -6.76 1.01 -10.56
CA LEU A 160 -7.65 1.50 -9.50
C LEU A 160 -9.02 0.86 -9.56
N ALA A 161 -9.63 0.74 -10.73
CA ALA A 161 -10.91 0.04 -10.87
C ALA A 161 -10.83 -1.41 -10.37
N ALA A 162 -9.70 -2.10 -10.60
CA ALA A 162 -9.47 -3.44 -10.07
C ALA A 162 -9.26 -3.45 -8.55
N LEU A 163 -8.60 -2.42 -7.99
CA LEU A 163 -8.40 -2.27 -6.54
C LEU A 163 -9.71 -1.95 -5.81
N GLU A 164 -10.49 -1.02 -6.34
CA GLU A 164 -11.82 -0.69 -5.81
C GLU A 164 -12.73 -1.91 -5.87
N ALA A 165 -12.71 -2.65 -6.97
CA ALA A 165 -13.47 -3.90 -7.09
C ALA A 165 -12.98 -4.98 -6.09
N ALA A 166 -11.69 -5.02 -5.77
CA ALA A 166 -11.14 -5.96 -4.80
C ALA A 166 -11.46 -5.56 -3.35
N ALA A 167 -11.40 -4.28 -3.03
CA ALA A 167 -11.72 -3.74 -1.71
C ALA A 167 -13.24 -3.76 -1.43
N GLY A 168 -14.08 -3.63 -2.46
CA GLY A 168 -15.53 -3.68 -2.33
C GLY A 168 -16.05 -2.60 -1.38
N ASP A 169 -16.72 -3.03 -0.31
CA ASP A 169 -17.27 -2.13 0.70
C ASP A 169 -16.19 -1.45 1.58
N ASN A 170 -14.93 -1.89 1.50
CA ASN A 170 -13.80 -1.31 2.24
C ASN A 170 -13.17 -0.10 1.54
N VAL A 171 -13.90 0.53 0.59
CA VAL A 171 -13.49 1.79 -0.03
C VAL A 171 -14.14 2.95 0.72
N LEU A 172 -13.32 3.68 1.45
CA LEU A 172 -13.69 4.87 2.21
C LEU A 172 -13.21 6.11 1.46
N THR A 173 -14.08 7.10 1.35
CA THR A 173 -13.80 8.33 0.62
C THR A 173 -13.67 9.53 1.54
N TRP A 174 -12.83 10.48 1.17
CA TRP A 174 -12.67 11.75 1.86
C TRP A 174 -12.47 12.88 0.85
N SER A 175 -12.92 14.09 1.16
CA SER A 175 -12.80 15.27 0.29
C SER A 175 -11.78 16.26 0.82
N ASP A 176 -11.87 16.53 2.12
CA ASP A 176 -11.05 17.50 2.82
C ASP A 176 -10.06 16.82 3.77
N GLU A 177 -8.93 17.49 4.06
CA GLU A 177 -7.94 16.95 4.98
C GLU A 177 -8.49 16.72 6.39
N ASP A 178 -9.52 17.47 6.77
CA ASP A 178 -10.21 17.35 8.05
C ASP A 178 -11.16 16.13 8.09
N ASP A 179 -11.58 15.61 6.94
CA ASP A 179 -12.40 14.39 6.82
C ASP A 179 -11.55 13.11 6.94
N LEU A 180 -10.28 13.18 6.54
CA LEU A 180 -9.38 12.02 6.51
C LEU A 180 -9.28 11.31 7.87
N PRO A 181 -9.12 12.00 9.02
CA PRO A 181 -9.17 11.35 10.33
C PRO A 181 -10.45 10.58 10.60
N ASP A 182 -11.60 11.06 10.11
CA ASP A 182 -12.89 10.42 10.34
C ASP A 182 -12.99 9.14 9.49
N ALA A 183 -12.59 9.22 8.22
CA ALA A 183 -12.50 8.04 7.36
C ALA A 183 -11.54 6.97 7.94
N VAL A 184 -10.40 7.38 8.51
CA VAL A 184 -9.47 6.43 9.16
C VAL A 184 -10.13 5.69 10.32
N ARG A 185 -11.09 6.28 11.04
CA ARG A 185 -11.76 5.63 12.18
C ARG A 185 -12.70 4.50 11.77
N GLU A 186 -13.20 4.51 10.53
CA GLU A 186 -14.07 3.46 10.00
C GLU A 186 -13.28 2.17 9.66
N ILE A 187 -11.95 2.26 9.55
CA ILE A 187 -11.09 1.08 9.41
C ILE A 187 -11.10 0.32 10.76
N PRO A 188 -11.34 -1.01 10.77
CA PRO A 188 -11.30 -1.84 11.98
C PRO A 188 -9.98 -1.74 12.75
#